data_AF-A0A2V2S2I5-F1
#
_entry.id   AF-A0A2V2S2I5-F1
#
_cell.length_a   1.000
_cell.length_b   1.000
_cell.length_c   1.000
_cell.angle_alpha   90.00
_cell.angle_beta   90.00
_cell.angle_gamma   90.00
#
_symmetry.space_group_name_H-M   'P 1'
#
loop_
_entity.id
_entity.type
_entity.pdbx_description
1 polymer ?
#
loop_
_entity_poly.entity_id
_entity_poly.type
_entity_poly.pdbx_seq_one_letter_code
_entity_poly.pdbx_strand_id
1 'polypeptide(L)'
;MCPMIHRLVGSRLAPALHPFYFGSILVLGLLTSALCAQAQLLVNGGFDQPTVGLSPPNFPTSISGSGSGGSASANGWSLYNNSSATTSSELLSTTDPLATGYMIHINSTGGFDGIYQNFPEQISTTASVDVYVLQGTVRLYLFHSGTINLGQVDSTTTGAWQTLTLPLTSGGPNEFVLYTVGSGEFYADRAMVPVPEPSTVGLLVLGSLSMLLRRQRNT
;
A
#
# COMPACT_ATOMS: atom_id res chain seq x y z
N MET A 1 7.48 25.98 58.44
CA MET A 1 6.18 26.67 58.60
C MET A 1 5.08 25.70 58.19
N CYS A 2 4.22 25.37 59.15
CA CYS A 2 3.09 24.44 59.11
C CYS A 2 1.99 25.13 59.96
N PRO A 3 0.70 24.81 59.91
CA PRO A 3 -0.22 24.44 58.82
C PRO A 3 -1.46 25.37 58.82
N MET A 4 -2.48 25.15 57.98
CA MET A 4 -3.85 25.44 58.43
C MET A 4 -4.88 24.48 57.85
N ILE A 5 -5.33 23.61 58.76
CA ILE A 5 -6.52 22.78 58.72
C ILE A 5 -7.71 23.68 59.07
N HIS A 6 -8.81 23.61 58.32
CA HIS A 6 -10.12 23.96 58.87
C HIS A 6 -11.10 22.80 58.68
N ARG A 7 -11.56 22.35 59.84
CA ARG A 7 -12.52 21.29 60.10
C ARG A 7 -13.90 21.96 60.24
N LEU A 8 -14.93 21.45 59.60
CA LEU A 8 -16.30 21.65 60.05
C LEU A 8 -17.05 20.31 60.01
N VAL A 9 -17.41 19.89 61.21
CA VAL A 9 -18.26 18.75 61.56
C VAL A 9 -19.69 19.27 61.61
N GLY A 10 -20.62 18.58 60.94
CA GLY A 10 -22.05 18.83 61.05
C GLY A 10 -22.81 17.54 60.77
N SER A 11 -23.20 16.85 61.84
CA SER A 11 -23.89 15.57 61.86
C SER A 11 -25.41 15.76 61.77
N ARG A 12 -26.11 14.83 61.10
CA ARG A 12 -27.13 13.92 61.69
C ARG A 12 -28.12 13.36 60.64
N LEU A 13 -28.24 12.02 60.71
CA LEU A 13 -29.45 11.19 60.63
C LEU A 13 -30.14 10.95 59.26
N ALA A 14 -30.00 9.70 58.80
CA ALA A 14 -30.87 8.92 57.91
C ALA A 14 -32.31 8.77 58.49
N PRO A 15 -33.32 8.15 57.83
CA PRO A 15 -33.27 7.26 56.65
C PRO A 15 -34.41 7.40 55.61
N ALA A 16 -34.22 6.87 54.39
CA ALA A 16 -35.32 6.31 53.60
C ALA A 16 -34.77 5.30 52.58
N LEU A 17 -35.05 4.03 52.85
CA LEU A 17 -34.86 2.90 51.94
C LEU A 17 -35.88 2.99 50.80
N HIS A 18 -35.41 3.00 49.55
CA HIS A 18 -36.18 2.47 48.42
C HIS A 18 -35.22 1.77 47.44
N PRO A 19 -35.45 0.49 47.10
CA PRO A 19 -34.63 -0.24 46.14
C PRO A 19 -35.19 -0.01 44.74
N PHE A 20 -34.47 0.74 43.92
CA PHE A 20 -34.64 0.67 42.47
C PHE A 20 -33.32 0.26 41.84
N TYR A 21 -33.13 -1.06 41.80
CA TYR A 21 -32.32 -1.71 40.79
C TYR A 21 -32.99 -1.47 39.43
N PHE A 22 -32.41 -0.63 38.59
CA PHE A 22 -32.44 -0.84 37.15
C PHE A 22 -31.08 -0.43 36.59
N GLY A 23 -30.33 -1.46 36.20
CA GLY A 23 -28.96 -1.35 35.72
C GLY A 23 -28.87 -0.44 34.52
N SER A 24 -28.14 0.65 34.67
CA SER A 24 -27.59 1.37 33.52
C SER A 24 -26.37 0.59 33.06
N ILE A 25 -26.58 -0.29 32.09
CA ILE A 25 -25.52 -0.97 31.34
C ILE A 25 -24.72 0.12 30.65
N LEU A 26 -23.51 0.36 31.17
CA LEU A 26 -22.47 1.14 30.51
C LEU A 26 -22.05 0.36 29.26
N VAL A 27 -22.71 0.59 28.12
CA VAL A 27 -22.23 0.11 26.82
C VAL A 27 -21.04 0.99 26.45
N LEU A 28 -19.87 0.65 26.98
CA LEU A 28 -18.60 1.18 26.52
C LEU A 28 -18.34 0.53 25.15
N GLY A 29 -18.85 1.18 24.10
CA GLY A 29 -18.57 0.80 22.72
C GLY A 29 -17.08 1.00 22.42
N LEU A 30 -16.29 -0.05 22.63
CA LEU A 30 -14.96 -0.17 22.05
C LEU A 30 -15.14 -0.17 20.53
N LEU A 31 -15.06 1.00 19.89
CA LEU A 31 -14.72 1.08 18.47
C LEU A 31 -13.26 0.63 18.35
N THR A 32 -13.04 -0.69 18.31
CA THR A 32 -11.81 -1.23 17.75
C THR A 32 -11.88 -0.97 16.25
N SER A 33 -11.28 0.13 15.81
CA SER A 33 -10.96 0.36 14.40
C SER A 33 -10.07 -0.80 13.95
N ALA A 34 -10.68 -1.87 13.45
CA ALA A 34 -9.95 -2.93 12.79
C ALA A 34 -9.41 -2.32 11.50
N LEU A 35 -8.20 -1.77 11.56
CA LEU A 35 -7.35 -1.58 10.38
C LEU A 35 -7.02 -2.98 9.89
N CYS A 36 -7.95 -3.58 9.13
CA CYS A 36 -7.63 -4.75 8.36
C CYS A 36 -6.60 -4.29 7.33
N ALA A 37 -5.35 -4.74 7.46
CA ALA A 37 -4.38 -4.56 6.41
C ALA A 37 -4.96 -5.21 5.15
N GLN A 38 -5.27 -4.40 4.14
CA GLN A 38 -5.76 -4.91 2.88
C GLN A 38 -4.68 -5.81 2.28
N ALA A 39 -5.06 -7.01 1.85
CA ALA A 39 -4.12 -7.92 1.21
C ALA A 39 -3.52 -7.24 -0.04
N GLN A 40 -2.24 -7.52 -0.30
CA GLN A 40 -1.44 -6.84 -1.32
C GLN A 40 -0.97 -7.86 -2.36
N LEU A 41 -1.13 -7.54 -3.64
CA LEU A 41 -0.70 -8.40 -4.75
C LEU A 41 0.78 -8.25 -5.08
N LEU A 42 1.36 -7.07 -4.80
CA LEU A 42 2.79 -6.85 -4.97
C LEU A 42 3.58 -7.45 -3.79
N VAL A 43 4.70 -8.08 -4.10
CA VAL A 43 5.68 -8.46 -3.09
C VAL A 43 6.67 -7.32 -2.88
N ASN A 44 7.04 -7.08 -1.62
CA ASN A 44 8.03 -6.08 -1.25
C ASN A 44 7.73 -4.69 -1.85
N GLY A 45 6.46 -4.25 -1.78
CA GLY A 45 6.01 -2.97 -2.33
C GLY A 45 6.61 -1.75 -1.62
N GLY A 46 7.05 -1.89 -0.37
CA GLY A 46 7.84 -0.87 0.34
C GLY A 46 9.35 -0.96 0.08
N PHE A 47 9.81 -1.87 -0.79
CA PHE A 47 11.23 -2.03 -1.16
C PHE A 47 12.20 -2.32 0.01
N ASP A 48 11.69 -2.73 1.17
CA ASP A 48 12.46 -2.94 2.41
C ASP A 48 13.36 -4.18 2.41
N GLN A 49 13.18 -5.08 1.45
CA GLN A 49 13.94 -6.31 1.33
C GLN A 49 14.91 -6.22 0.15
N PRO A 50 16.23 -6.18 0.38
CA PRO A 50 17.22 -6.23 -0.69
C PRO A 50 17.20 -7.56 -1.44
N THR A 51 17.51 -7.53 -2.73
CA THR A 51 17.72 -8.73 -3.55
C THR A 51 18.88 -9.57 -2.99
N VAL A 52 18.65 -10.88 -2.87
CA VAL A 52 19.63 -11.83 -2.34
C VAL A 52 20.93 -11.79 -3.17
N GLY A 53 22.06 -11.73 -2.49
CA GLY A 53 23.39 -11.71 -3.10
C GLY A 53 23.93 -10.31 -3.39
N LEU A 54 23.10 -9.27 -3.33
CA LEU A 54 23.60 -7.90 -3.30
C LEU A 54 24.18 -7.60 -1.92
N SER A 55 25.23 -6.79 -1.89
CA SER A 55 25.96 -6.44 -0.66
C SER A 55 25.84 -4.95 -0.35
N PRO A 56 25.90 -4.56 0.95
CA PRO A 56 25.99 -3.16 1.34
C PRO A 56 27.26 -2.46 0.82
N PRO A 57 27.27 -1.12 0.73
CA PRO A 57 26.14 -0.23 0.97
C PRO A 57 25.15 -0.23 -0.20
N ASN A 58 23.89 0.12 0.08
CA ASN A 58 22.81 0.41 -0.88
C ASN A 58 22.40 -0.71 -1.86
N PHE A 59 23.03 -1.88 -1.86
CA PHE A 59 22.62 -3.03 -2.68
C PHE A 59 22.43 -2.68 -4.18
N PRO A 60 23.44 -2.12 -4.87
CA PRO A 60 23.28 -1.62 -6.24
C PRO A 60 23.18 -2.74 -7.28
N THR A 61 22.45 -2.48 -8.36
CA THR A 61 22.41 -3.32 -9.56
C THR A 61 22.13 -2.47 -10.81
N SER A 62 22.49 -2.97 -12.00
CA SER A 62 22.25 -2.28 -13.26
C SER A 62 22.13 -3.24 -14.44
N ILE A 63 21.41 -2.80 -15.47
CA ILE A 63 21.30 -3.47 -16.77
C ILE A 63 21.62 -2.48 -17.89
N SER A 64 21.98 -2.97 -19.06
CA SER A 64 22.28 -2.13 -20.23
C SER A 64 21.90 -2.83 -21.54
N GLY A 65 21.59 -2.02 -22.55
CA GLY A 65 21.11 -2.47 -23.86
C GLY A 65 19.59 -2.50 -23.96
N SER A 66 19.08 -2.62 -25.19
CA SER A 66 17.64 -2.65 -25.50
C SER A 66 17.07 -4.06 -25.35
N GLY A 67 15.85 -4.15 -24.83
CA GLY A 67 15.19 -5.42 -24.51
C GLY A 67 15.89 -6.20 -23.39
N SER A 68 16.73 -5.53 -22.61
CA SER A 68 17.45 -6.15 -21.50
C SER A 68 16.61 -6.12 -20.23
N GLY A 69 16.73 -7.16 -19.42
CA GLY A 69 16.07 -7.27 -18.13
C GLY A 69 16.98 -7.93 -17.10
N GLY A 70 16.72 -7.67 -15.82
CA GLY A 70 17.51 -8.21 -14.72
C GLY A 70 16.86 -7.93 -13.37
N SER A 71 17.41 -8.48 -12.29
CA SER A 71 16.92 -8.19 -10.95
C SER A 71 17.17 -6.73 -10.58
N ALA A 72 16.15 -6.08 -9.99
CA ALA A 72 16.33 -4.79 -9.33
C ALA A 72 16.95 -4.97 -7.93
N SER A 73 17.24 -3.86 -7.26
CA SER A 73 17.84 -3.86 -5.92
C SER A 73 16.87 -4.34 -4.83
N ALA A 74 15.56 -4.14 -5.06
CA ALA A 74 14.52 -4.67 -4.20
C ALA A 74 14.14 -6.09 -4.62
N ASN A 75 14.10 -7.01 -3.66
CA ASN A 75 13.72 -8.40 -3.87
C ASN A 75 12.31 -8.49 -4.49
N GLY A 76 12.14 -9.34 -5.50
CA GLY A 76 10.88 -9.52 -6.22
C GLY A 76 10.60 -8.48 -7.31
N TRP A 77 11.47 -7.49 -7.50
CA TRP A 77 11.36 -6.49 -8.57
C TRP A 77 12.40 -6.72 -9.66
N SER A 78 12.06 -6.33 -10.89
CA SER A 78 12.94 -6.46 -12.05
C SER A 78 13.16 -5.11 -12.72
N LEU A 79 14.38 -4.88 -13.20
CA LEU A 79 14.70 -3.82 -14.14
C LEU A 79 14.36 -4.27 -15.56
N TYR A 80 13.95 -3.32 -16.40
CA TYR A 80 13.76 -3.55 -17.82
C TYR A 80 14.10 -2.30 -18.64
N ASN A 81 14.72 -2.52 -19.80
CA ASN A 81 15.00 -1.49 -20.79
C ASN A 81 14.23 -1.78 -22.08
N ASN A 82 13.24 -0.97 -22.40
CA ASN A 82 12.64 -0.94 -23.74
C ASN A 82 13.56 -0.24 -24.76
N SER A 83 14.31 0.77 -24.32
CA SER A 83 15.21 1.53 -25.18
C SER A 83 16.67 1.09 -25.06
N SER A 84 17.54 1.55 -25.97
CA SER A 84 18.98 1.31 -25.85
C SER A 84 19.56 2.21 -24.77
N ALA A 85 19.46 1.77 -23.51
CA ALA A 85 19.79 2.56 -22.33
C ALA A 85 20.61 1.78 -21.29
N THR A 86 21.01 2.47 -20.24
CA THR A 86 21.43 1.90 -18.97
C THR A 86 20.39 2.30 -17.93
N THR A 87 19.90 1.32 -17.17
CA THR A 87 19.02 1.54 -16.03
C THR A 87 19.64 0.88 -14.81
N SER A 88 19.72 1.62 -13.71
CA SER A 88 20.27 1.17 -12.44
C SER A 88 19.28 1.36 -11.32
N SER A 89 19.42 0.55 -10.28
CA SER A 89 18.74 0.76 -9.01
C SER A 89 19.68 0.59 -7.82
N GLU A 90 19.30 1.20 -6.71
CA GLU A 90 19.87 0.98 -5.38
C GLU A 90 18.79 1.21 -4.31
N LEU A 91 19.01 0.70 -3.09
CA LEU A 91 18.16 0.96 -1.92
C LEU A 91 18.81 2.00 -1.02
N LEU A 92 18.05 3.03 -0.67
CA LEU A 92 18.47 4.10 0.23
C LEU A 92 17.50 4.18 1.40
N SER A 93 17.93 4.68 2.56
CA SER A 93 16.98 4.95 3.65
C SER A 93 15.87 5.89 3.17
N THR A 94 14.61 5.50 3.40
CA THR A 94 13.48 6.27 2.87
C THR A 94 13.42 7.67 3.46
N THR A 95 13.02 8.63 2.62
CA THR A 95 12.68 9.99 3.02
C THR A 95 11.18 10.28 2.83
N ASP A 96 10.41 9.28 2.41
CA ASP A 96 8.96 9.38 2.34
C ASP A 96 8.41 9.49 3.78
N PRO A 97 7.70 10.58 4.13
CA PRO A 97 7.18 10.77 5.47
C PRO A 97 6.12 9.73 5.87
N LEU A 98 5.59 8.96 4.91
CA LEU A 98 4.59 7.93 5.14
C LEU A 98 5.18 6.51 5.15
N ALA A 99 6.47 6.35 4.84
CA ALA A 99 7.13 5.05 4.78
C ALA A 99 8.18 4.88 5.90
N THR A 100 8.70 3.66 6.02
CA THR A 100 9.80 3.33 6.94
C THR A 100 10.71 2.33 6.25
N GLY A 101 12.01 2.34 6.57
CA GLY A 101 12.97 1.38 6.02
C GLY A 101 13.68 1.94 4.79
N TYR A 102 13.45 1.35 3.61
CA TYR A 102 14.14 1.73 2.37
C TYR A 102 13.18 2.32 1.33
N MET A 103 13.72 3.19 0.48
CA MET A 103 13.14 3.57 -0.81
C MET A 103 14.05 3.04 -1.91
N ILE A 104 13.49 2.73 -3.08
CA ILE A 104 14.30 2.38 -4.25
C ILE A 104 14.63 3.65 -5.04
N HIS A 105 15.91 3.84 -5.34
CA HIS A 105 16.40 4.84 -6.27
C HIS A 105 16.52 4.22 -7.65
N ILE A 106 15.91 4.84 -8.66
CA ILE A 106 16.00 4.43 -10.07
C ILE A 106 16.61 5.57 -10.88
N ASN A 107 17.60 5.23 -11.71
CA ASN A 107 18.17 6.13 -12.70
C ASN A 107 18.20 5.43 -14.06
N SER A 108 17.69 6.09 -15.10
CA SER A 108 17.73 5.59 -16.47
C SER A 108 18.17 6.66 -17.46
N THR A 109 19.03 6.26 -18.39
CA THR A 109 19.49 7.10 -19.49
C THR A 109 18.53 7.14 -20.68
N GLY A 110 17.48 6.31 -20.67
CA GLY A 110 16.52 6.17 -21.77
C GLY A 110 15.07 6.21 -21.29
N GLY A 111 14.15 6.09 -22.24
CA GLY A 111 12.71 6.22 -22.01
C GLY A 111 11.97 4.89 -22.12
N PHE A 112 10.89 4.78 -21.35
CA PHE A 112 10.17 3.52 -21.11
C PHE A 112 11.05 2.46 -20.45
N ASP A 113 11.97 2.90 -19.60
CA ASP A 113 12.92 2.06 -18.89
C ASP A 113 12.74 2.27 -17.37
N GLY A 114 12.97 1.24 -16.55
CA GLY A 114 12.77 1.32 -15.10
C GLY A 114 12.47 -0.04 -14.49
N ILE A 115 11.45 -0.12 -13.62
CA ILE A 115 11.12 -1.34 -12.86
C ILE A 115 9.72 -1.87 -13.15
N TYR A 116 9.55 -3.17 -12.98
CA TYR A 116 8.25 -3.84 -13.04
C TYR A 116 8.14 -5.02 -12.08
N GLN A 117 6.89 -5.44 -11.85
CA GLN A 117 6.55 -6.68 -11.17
C GLN A 117 5.23 -7.25 -11.73
N ASN A 118 5.23 -8.55 -12.00
CA ASN A 118 4.02 -9.29 -12.38
C ASN A 118 3.23 -9.70 -11.14
N PHE A 119 1.90 -9.75 -11.26
CA PHE A 119 0.99 -10.21 -10.22
C PHE A 119 -0.19 -11.00 -10.84
N PRO A 120 -0.96 -11.77 -10.05
CA PRO A 120 -2.11 -12.51 -10.58
C PRO A 120 -3.12 -11.59 -11.28
N GLU A 121 -3.64 -12.01 -12.44
CA GLU A 121 -4.59 -11.22 -13.23
C GLU A 121 -5.82 -10.79 -12.39
N GLN A 122 -6.14 -9.50 -12.46
CA GLN A 122 -7.29 -8.91 -11.78
C GLN A 122 -8.33 -8.47 -12.78
N ILE A 123 -9.62 -8.65 -12.47
CA ILE A 123 -10.70 -8.10 -13.31
C ILE A 123 -10.63 -6.56 -13.32
N SER A 124 -10.42 -5.98 -12.13
CA SER A 124 -10.30 -4.56 -11.86
C SER A 124 -9.34 -4.35 -10.69
N THR A 125 -8.61 -3.25 -10.65
CA THR A 125 -7.73 -2.93 -9.51
C THR A 125 -7.43 -1.43 -9.45
N THR A 126 -6.78 -0.99 -8.39
CA THR A 126 -6.20 0.37 -8.31
C THR A 126 -4.74 0.23 -7.91
N ALA A 127 -3.83 0.64 -8.79
CA ALA A 127 -2.42 0.71 -8.45
C ALA A 127 -2.07 2.05 -7.84
N SER A 128 -1.13 2.07 -6.89
CA SER A 128 -0.53 3.31 -6.40
C SER A 128 0.95 3.14 -6.08
N VAL A 129 1.69 4.25 -6.05
CA VAL A 129 3.08 4.31 -5.62
C VAL A 129 3.43 5.74 -5.22
N ASP A 130 4.23 5.88 -4.18
CA ASP A 130 4.79 7.17 -3.78
C ASP A 130 6.09 7.40 -4.58
N VAL A 131 6.20 8.55 -5.25
CA VAL A 131 7.37 8.90 -6.07
C VAL A 131 7.92 10.28 -5.74
N TYR A 132 9.23 10.40 -5.70
CA TYR A 132 9.96 11.66 -5.59
C TYR A 132 10.82 11.83 -6.84
N VAL A 133 10.41 12.71 -7.74
CA VAL A 133 11.13 12.90 -9.01
C VAL A 133 12.32 13.82 -8.79
N LEU A 134 13.51 13.36 -9.20
CA LEU A 134 14.71 14.16 -9.23
C LEU A 134 14.87 14.82 -10.59
N GLN A 135 14.67 14.04 -11.66
CA GLN A 135 14.77 14.49 -13.04
C GLN A 135 13.83 13.71 -13.96
N GLY A 136 13.34 14.40 -15.00
CA GLY A 136 12.57 13.79 -16.07
C GLY A 136 11.09 13.64 -15.73
N THR A 137 10.45 12.67 -16.37
CA THR A 137 9.04 12.32 -16.13
C THR A 137 8.99 10.87 -15.70
N VAL A 138 8.25 10.58 -14.64
CA VAL A 138 8.00 9.22 -14.15
C VAL A 138 6.58 8.83 -14.48
N ARG A 139 6.37 7.60 -14.93
CA ARG A 139 5.07 7.10 -15.35
C ARG A 139 4.78 5.75 -14.73
N LEU A 140 3.64 5.67 -14.05
CA LEU A 140 3.04 4.42 -13.61
C LEU A 140 2.17 3.86 -14.74
N TYR A 141 2.35 2.59 -15.06
CA TYR A 141 1.50 1.82 -15.95
C TYR A 141 0.91 0.60 -15.25
N LEU A 142 -0.23 0.16 -15.78
CA LEU A 142 -0.72 -1.20 -15.62
C LEU A 142 -0.84 -1.85 -17.00
N PHE A 143 -0.25 -3.04 -17.15
CA PHE A 143 -0.30 -3.83 -18.38
C PHE A 143 -1.14 -5.09 -18.21
N HIS A 144 -1.65 -5.58 -19.34
CA HIS A 144 -2.05 -6.96 -19.52
C HIS A 144 -1.06 -7.68 -20.43
N SER A 145 -0.48 -8.77 -19.93
CA SER A 145 0.40 -9.68 -20.67
C SER A 145 1.59 -8.97 -21.34
N GLY A 146 2.20 -7.99 -20.69
CA GLY A 146 3.41 -7.29 -21.18
C GLY A 146 3.24 -6.43 -22.43
N THR A 147 2.03 -6.35 -23.01
CA THR A 147 1.85 -5.78 -24.36
C THR A 147 0.77 -4.72 -24.40
N ILE A 148 -0.31 -4.90 -23.63
CA ILE A 148 -1.46 -4.00 -23.67
C ILE A 148 -1.37 -3.04 -22.50
N ASN A 149 -1.05 -1.79 -22.79
CA ASN A 149 -1.20 -0.69 -21.83
C ASN A 149 -2.70 -0.47 -21.57
N LEU A 150 -3.13 -0.69 -20.33
CA LEU A 150 -4.52 -0.51 -19.92
C LEU A 150 -4.80 0.87 -19.32
N GLY A 151 -3.76 1.57 -18.89
CA GLY A 151 -3.85 2.89 -18.27
C GLY A 151 -2.48 3.39 -17.80
N GLN A 152 -2.38 4.70 -17.64
CA GLN A 152 -1.16 5.36 -17.19
C GLN A 152 -1.46 6.61 -16.37
N VAL A 153 -0.52 6.97 -15.49
CA VAL A 153 -0.48 8.27 -14.82
C VAL A 153 0.97 8.74 -14.71
N ASP A 154 1.18 10.03 -14.94
CA ASP A 154 2.51 10.64 -15.02
C ASP A 154 2.75 11.57 -13.84
N SER A 155 4.01 11.66 -13.42
CA SER A 155 4.52 12.72 -12.57
C SER A 155 5.68 13.44 -13.24
N THR A 156 5.63 14.76 -13.16
CA THR A 156 6.76 15.67 -13.42
C THR A 156 7.09 16.54 -12.20
N THR A 157 6.42 16.31 -11.06
CA THR A 157 6.62 17.13 -9.85
C THR A 157 7.94 16.75 -9.21
N THR A 158 8.92 17.64 -9.33
CA THR A 158 10.26 17.43 -8.76
C THR A 158 10.36 17.98 -7.35
N GLY A 159 11.26 17.42 -6.55
CA GLY A 159 11.59 17.95 -5.22
C GLY A 159 10.54 17.71 -4.13
N ALA A 160 9.56 16.84 -4.39
CA ALA A 160 8.53 16.46 -3.42
C ALA A 160 8.00 15.05 -3.68
N TRP A 161 7.60 14.37 -2.61
CA TRP A 161 6.87 13.10 -2.68
C TRP A 161 5.44 13.33 -3.19
N GLN A 162 4.98 12.43 -4.05
CA GLN A 162 3.59 12.39 -4.51
C GLN A 162 3.11 10.96 -4.68
N THR A 163 1.86 10.70 -4.31
CA THR A 163 1.22 9.43 -4.61
C THR A 163 0.65 9.46 -6.02
N LEU A 164 1.19 8.62 -6.90
CA LEU A 164 0.53 8.28 -8.15
C LEU A 164 -0.55 7.23 -7.87
N THR A 165 -1.75 7.41 -8.43
CA THR A 165 -2.85 6.45 -8.29
C THR A 165 -3.50 6.23 -9.65
N LEU A 166 -3.65 4.96 -10.03
CA LEU A 166 -4.20 4.53 -11.32
C LEU A 166 -5.32 3.51 -11.08
N PRO A 167 -6.60 3.94 -11.10
CA PRO A 167 -7.74 3.03 -11.04
C PRO A 167 -8.03 2.40 -12.41
N LEU A 168 -8.25 1.09 -12.45
CA LEU A 168 -8.74 0.34 -13.60
C LEU A 168 -9.98 -0.47 -13.25
N THR A 169 -11.06 -0.26 -14.00
CA THR A 169 -12.34 -0.93 -13.78
C THR A 169 -12.52 -2.23 -14.59
N SER A 170 -11.60 -2.51 -15.52
CA SER A 170 -11.64 -3.68 -16.41
C SER A 170 -10.27 -3.88 -17.06
N GLY A 171 -10.06 -5.04 -17.70
CA GLY A 171 -8.96 -5.23 -18.65
C GLY A 171 -7.94 -6.30 -18.28
N GLY A 172 -8.10 -6.97 -17.13
CA GLY A 172 -7.18 -8.04 -16.77
C GLY A 172 -5.77 -7.57 -16.40
N PRO A 173 -5.54 -6.43 -15.69
CA PRO A 173 -4.17 -6.04 -15.35
C PRO A 173 -3.48 -7.14 -14.52
N ASN A 174 -2.24 -7.43 -14.89
CA ASN A 174 -1.40 -8.45 -14.24
C ASN A 174 0.07 -8.04 -14.13
N GLU A 175 0.37 -6.77 -14.42
CA GLU A 175 1.73 -6.23 -14.38
C GLU A 175 1.71 -4.76 -13.97
N PHE A 176 2.54 -4.45 -12.97
CA PHE A 176 2.79 -3.10 -12.47
C PHE A 176 4.12 -2.63 -13.00
N VAL A 177 4.18 -1.42 -13.55
CA VAL A 177 5.39 -0.88 -14.17
C VAL A 177 5.57 0.59 -13.79
N LEU A 178 6.81 0.96 -13.44
CA LEU A 178 7.19 2.34 -13.15
C LEU A 178 8.43 2.69 -13.99
N TYR A 179 8.21 3.52 -15.02
CA TYR A 179 9.21 3.88 -16.02
C TYR A 179 9.46 5.38 -16.11
N THR A 180 10.61 5.73 -16.65
CA THR A 180 10.91 7.08 -17.11
C THR A 180 10.29 7.36 -18.48
N VAL A 181 9.95 8.60 -18.80
CA VAL A 181 9.60 9.04 -20.17
C VAL A 181 10.76 9.90 -20.70
N GLY A 182 11.59 9.30 -21.56
CA GLY A 182 12.96 9.78 -21.80
C GLY A 182 13.86 9.45 -20.60
N SER A 183 15.07 10.01 -20.54
CA SER A 183 15.94 9.83 -19.36
C SER A 183 15.28 10.39 -18.10
N GLY A 184 15.51 9.76 -16.96
CA GLY A 184 14.96 10.22 -15.70
C GLY A 184 15.59 9.55 -14.48
N GLU A 185 15.37 10.20 -13.35
CA GLU A 185 15.90 9.80 -12.05
C GLU A 185 14.86 10.09 -10.98
N PHE A 186 14.58 9.10 -10.13
CA PHE A 186 13.53 9.21 -9.12
C PHE A 186 13.72 8.22 -7.97
N TYR A 187 13.13 8.55 -6.83
CA TYR A 187 12.88 7.59 -5.75
C TYR A 187 11.44 7.08 -5.81
N ALA A 188 11.23 5.82 -5.43
CA ALA A 188 9.92 5.23 -5.27
C ALA A 188 9.79 4.49 -3.94
N ASP A 189 8.60 4.52 -3.37
CA ASP A 189 8.24 3.84 -2.13
C ASP A 189 6.75 3.45 -2.16
N ARG A 190 6.32 2.57 -1.23
CA ARG A 190 4.91 2.22 -0.97
C ARG A 190 4.12 1.87 -2.25
N ALA A 191 4.71 1.08 -3.13
CA ALA A 191 4.02 0.52 -4.28
C ALA A 191 2.93 -0.47 -3.84
N MET A 192 1.72 -0.31 -4.39
CA MET A 192 0.55 -1.07 -3.98
C MET A 192 -0.36 -1.42 -5.15
N VAL A 193 -0.83 -2.67 -5.17
CA VAL A 193 -1.97 -3.18 -5.92
C VAL A 193 -2.79 -4.05 -4.94
N PRO A 194 -3.81 -3.50 -4.28
CA PRO A 194 -4.57 -4.25 -3.30
C PRO A 194 -5.34 -5.41 -3.96
N VAL A 195 -5.54 -6.48 -3.20
CA VAL A 195 -6.48 -7.55 -3.57
C VAL A 195 -7.88 -6.95 -3.55
N PRO A 196 -8.67 -7.09 -4.64
CA PRO A 196 -10.05 -6.66 -4.63
C PRO A 196 -10.81 -7.36 -3.51
N GLU A 197 -11.45 -6.59 -2.63
CA GLU A 197 -12.30 -7.17 -1.60
C GLU A 197 -13.39 -8.01 -2.27
N PRO A 198 -13.66 -9.24 -1.80
CA PRO A 198 -14.80 -9.99 -2.29
C PRO A 198 -16.04 -9.14 -2.02
N SER A 199 -16.67 -8.68 -3.10
CA SER A 199 -17.85 -7.81 -3.01
C SER A 199 -18.82 -8.35 -1.94
N THR A 200 -19.18 -7.51 -0.97
CA THR A 200 -19.97 -7.89 0.22
C THR A 200 -21.31 -8.55 -0.14
N VAL A 201 -21.78 -8.33 -1.38
CA VAL A 201 -22.93 -9.00 -2.01
C VAL A 201 -22.78 -10.53 -2.02
N GLY A 202 -21.58 -11.08 -2.25
CA GLY A 202 -21.33 -12.52 -2.23
C GLY A 202 -21.50 -13.15 -0.84
N LEU A 203 -21.10 -12.44 0.22
CA LEU A 203 -21.28 -12.91 1.60
C LEU A 203 -22.74 -12.85 2.07
N LEU A 204 -23.50 -11.83 1.64
CA LEU A 204 -24.92 -11.70 1.97
C LEU A 204 -25.78 -12.79 1.32
N VAL A 205 -25.44 -13.25 0.11
CA VAL A 205 -26.16 -14.35 -0.56
C VAL A 205 -25.95 -15.70 0.15
N LEU A 206 -24.74 -15.97 0.67
CA LEU A 206 -24.48 -17.19 1.46
C LEU A 206 -25.13 -17.13 2.85
N GLY A 207 -25.13 -15.97 3.50
CA GLY A 207 -25.81 -15.77 4.79
C GLY A 207 -27.33 -15.89 4.69
N SER A 208 -27.93 -15.42 3.59
CA SER A 208 -29.39 -15.51 3.37
C SER A 208 -29.84 -16.91 2.93
N LEU A 209 -29.04 -17.64 2.15
CA LEU A 209 -29.36 -19.02 1.76
C LEU A 209 -29.31 -19.99 2.96
N SER A 210 -28.39 -19.77 3.90
CA SER A 210 -28.30 -20.58 5.12
C SER A 210 -29.44 -20.29 6.12
N MET A 211 -29.97 -19.07 6.17
CA MET A 211 -31.21 -18.77 6.91
C MET A 211 -32.46 -19.36 6.23
N LEU A 212 -32.52 -19.36 4.89
CA LEU A 212 -33.65 -19.94 4.15
C LEU A 212 -33.71 -21.47 4.30
N LEU A 213 -32.55 -22.15 4.28
CA LEU A 213 -32.44 -23.60 4.46
C LEU A 213 -32.76 -24.04 5.90
N ARG A 214 -32.49 -23.22 6.92
CA ARG A 214 -32.92 -23.50 8.30
C ARG A 214 -34.43 -23.41 8.48
N ARG A 215 -35.12 -22.58 7.69
CA ARG A 215 -36.58 -22.41 7.79
C ARG A 215 -37.37 -23.57 7.18
N GLN A 216 -36.80 -24.28 6.21
CA GLN A 216 -37.45 -25.44 5.56
C GLN A 216 -37.26 -26.78 6.29
N ARG A 217 -36.44 -26.84 7.34
CA ARG A 217 -36.25 -28.06 8.16
C ARG A 217 -37.21 -28.18 9.35
N ASN A 218 -38.00 -27.14 9.63
CA ASN A 218 -38.89 -27.05 10.78
C ASN A 218 -40.40 -27.04 10.41
N THR A 219 -40.74 -27.53 9.22
CA THR A 219 -42.12 -27.79 8.77
C THR A 219 -42.22 -29.23 8.31
#